data_AF-A0A813GLV1-F1
#
_entry.id   AF-A0A813GLV1-F1
#
_cell.length_a   1.000
_cell.length_b   1.000
_cell.length_c   1.000
_cell.angle_alpha   90.00
_cell.angle_beta   90.00
_cell.angle_gamma   90.00
#
_symmetry.space_group_name_H-M   'P 1'
#
loop_
_entity.id
_entity.type
_entity.pdbx_description
1 polymer ?
#
loop_
_entity_poly.entity_id
_entity_poly.type
_entity_poly.pdbx_seq_one_letter_code
_entity_poly.pdbx_strand_id
1 'polypeptide(L)'
;MQPLSGQATEGVRGLEASLARWRKAHGWTVSDEARDRLSVHWAGSQRLVADISLWQDGPCHEAVPLEFLFPGLSDVDEQSFGNAFKEEIENCLRERNQEEFRSQLKKRQQAANLRRRPQASSAGREDSEGGDEREDSWRDYLRRPAIESQVKVLVVTDSGNRARKVFACRVTLGPDAADELGRMAFRNLFDPDREEPVKWQEDPFLFCFYGCFCIIAVVFILWAVLFFGALSRHAKEKTHMSL
;
A
#
# COMPACT_ATOMS: atom_id res chain seq x y z
N MET A 1 -4.58 -37.94 21.96
CA MET A 1 -3.53 -37.16 21.27
C MET A 1 -3.95 -36.99 19.83
N GLN A 2 -4.60 -35.87 19.49
CA GLN A 2 -4.93 -35.53 18.11
C GLN A 2 -3.72 -34.84 17.45
N PRO A 3 -3.46 -35.08 16.15
CA PRO A 3 -2.26 -34.58 15.50
C PRO A 3 -2.37 -33.07 15.23
N LEU A 4 -1.46 -32.29 15.81
CA LEU A 4 -1.24 -30.84 15.58
C LEU A 4 -0.72 -30.52 14.15
N SER A 5 -0.74 -31.45 13.21
CA SER A 5 -0.03 -31.30 11.92
C SER A 5 -0.74 -30.37 10.92
N GLY A 6 -2.03 -30.04 11.11
CA GLY A 6 -2.78 -29.19 10.18
C GLY A 6 -2.44 -27.69 10.30
N GLN A 7 -2.32 -27.17 11.52
CA GLN A 7 -2.12 -25.72 11.74
C GLN A 7 -0.75 -25.23 11.26
N ALA A 8 0.30 -26.05 11.39
CA ALA A 8 1.64 -25.72 10.92
C ALA A 8 1.69 -25.52 9.39
N THR A 9 0.92 -26.31 8.64
CA THR A 9 0.90 -26.21 7.17
C THR A 9 0.13 -24.99 6.65
N GLU A 10 -0.89 -24.52 7.38
CA GLU A 10 -1.65 -23.31 7.01
C GLU A 10 -0.83 -22.04 7.28
N GLY A 11 -0.13 -21.96 8.42
CA GLY A 11 0.72 -20.82 8.74
C GLY A 11 1.83 -20.58 7.72
N VAL A 12 2.49 -21.65 7.26
CA VAL A 12 3.55 -21.56 6.24
C VAL A 12 3.00 -21.06 4.90
N ARG A 13 1.82 -21.54 4.47
CA ARG A 13 1.19 -21.07 3.23
C ARG A 13 0.78 -19.59 3.31
N GLY A 14 0.25 -19.15 4.45
CA GLY A 14 -0.08 -17.75 4.69
C GLY A 14 1.13 -16.83 4.60
N LEU A 15 2.25 -17.24 5.20
CA LEU A 15 3.51 -16.51 5.15
C LEU A 15 4.05 -16.36 3.72
N GLU A 16 4.12 -17.45 2.95
CA GLU A 16 4.59 -17.41 1.56
C GLU A 16 3.73 -16.49 0.68
N ALA A 17 2.40 -16.54 0.86
CA ALA A 17 1.47 -15.69 0.12
C ALA A 17 1.60 -14.21 0.50
N SER A 18 1.84 -13.90 1.78
CA SER A 18 2.12 -12.54 2.25
C SER A 18 3.43 -12.01 1.66
N LEU A 19 4.51 -12.79 1.74
CA LEU A 19 5.81 -12.44 1.16
C LEU A 19 5.73 -12.20 -0.35
N ALA A 20 4.98 -13.02 -1.08
CA ALA A 20 4.77 -12.83 -2.52
C ALA A 20 4.09 -11.48 -2.84
N ARG A 21 3.08 -11.08 -2.06
CA ARG A 21 2.42 -9.78 -2.21
C ARG A 21 3.36 -8.62 -1.88
N TRP A 22 4.12 -8.72 -0.79
CA TRP A 22 5.12 -7.72 -0.42
C TRP A 22 6.24 -7.56 -1.45
N ARG A 23 6.70 -8.65 -2.07
CA ARG A 23 7.64 -8.58 -3.21
C ARG A 23 7.03 -7.84 -4.41
N LYS A 24 5.75 -8.08 -4.70
CA LYS A 24 5.03 -7.40 -5.79
C LYS A 24 4.80 -5.91 -5.49
N ALA A 25 4.69 -5.54 -4.23
CA ALA A 25 4.54 -4.15 -3.78
C ALA A 25 5.85 -3.35 -3.86
N HIS A 26 6.99 -3.97 -4.16
CA HIS A 26 8.25 -3.25 -4.29
C HIS A 26 8.18 -2.18 -5.39
N GLY A 27 8.56 -0.95 -5.04
CA GLY A 27 8.50 0.22 -5.92
C GLY A 27 7.12 0.86 -6.04
N TRP A 28 6.10 0.35 -5.36
CA TRP A 28 4.80 1.01 -5.27
C TRP A 28 4.84 2.13 -4.25
N THR A 29 4.06 3.19 -4.49
CA THR A 29 3.94 4.30 -3.56
C THR A 29 3.07 3.91 -2.38
N VAL A 30 3.55 4.18 -1.17
CA VAL A 30 2.75 4.04 0.05
C VAL A 30 1.60 5.03 0.01
N SER A 31 0.38 4.57 0.29
CA SER A 31 -0.81 5.42 0.34
C SER A 31 -0.64 6.54 1.37
N ASP A 32 -1.17 7.74 1.08
CA ASP A 32 -1.07 8.88 1.99
C ASP A 32 -1.74 8.59 3.35
N GLU A 33 -2.84 7.86 3.35
CA GLU A 33 -3.49 7.41 4.60
C GLU A 33 -2.58 6.52 5.44
N ALA A 34 -1.82 5.61 4.82
CA ALA A 34 -0.84 4.80 5.54
C ALA A 34 0.32 5.65 6.06
N ARG A 35 0.80 6.63 5.30
CA ARG A 35 1.88 7.54 5.74
C ARG A 35 1.47 8.35 6.96
N ASP A 36 0.25 8.84 6.97
CA ASP A 36 -0.29 9.63 8.08
C ASP A 36 -0.51 8.75 9.32
N ARG A 37 -1.12 7.56 9.16
CA ARG A 37 -1.39 6.63 10.26
C ARG A 37 -0.14 5.98 10.86
N LEU A 38 0.92 5.78 10.07
CA LEU A 38 2.17 5.18 10.53
C LEU A 38 3.22 6.23 10.92
N SER A 39 2.80 7.49 11.04
CA SER A 39 3.69 8.57 11.41
C SER A 39 4.04 8.53 12.90
N VAL A 40 5.30 8.83 13.22
CA VAL A 40 5.79 8.81 14.60
C VAL A 40 6.02 10.22 15.08
N HIS A 41 5.52 10.56 16.26
CA HIS A 41 5.85 11.81 16.93
C HIS A 41 7.20 11.67 17.63
N TRP A 42 8.23 12.34 17.11
CA TRP A 42 9.58 12.26 17.64
C TRP A 42 10.21 13.66 17.77
N ALA A 43 10.78 13.95 18.94
CA ALA A 43 11.41 15.25 19.24
C ALA A 43 10.52 16.46 18.90
N GLY A 44 9.21 16.37 19.19
CA GLY A 44 8.24 17.44 18.94
C GLY A 44 7.86 17.63 17.47
N SER A 45 8.28 16.75 16.56
CA SER A 45 7.91 16.77 15.14
C SER A 45 7.29 15.44 14.72
N GLN A 46 6.30 15.51 13.85
CA GLN A 46 5.73 14.32 13.21
C GLN A 46 6.68 13.83 12.11
N ARG A 47 6.97 12.53 12.10
CA ARG A 47 7.87 11.89 11.14
C ARG A 47 7.07 10.94 10.28
N LEU A 48 6.95 11.29 9.01
CA LEU A 48 6.20 10.51 8.03
C LEU A 48 7.06 9.38 7.48
N VAL A 49 6.43 8.23 7.26
CA VAL A 49 7.03 7.13 6.53
C VAL A 49 7.11 7.53 5.06
N ALA A 50 8.32 7.51 4.48
CA ALA A 50 8.51 7.76 3.06
C ALA A 50 8.16 6.52 2.23
N ASP A 51 8.63 5.35 2.69
CA ASP A 51 8.49 4.09 1.98
C ASP A 51 8.45 2.89 2.96
N ILE A 52 7.82 1.80 2.51
CA ILE A 52 7.72 0.52 3.22
C ILE A 52 8.05 -0.58 2.23
N SER A 53 9.06 -1.39 2.53
CA SER A 53 9.49 -2.46 1.63
C SER A 53 9.84 -3.74 2.40
N LEU A 54 9.95 -4.85 1.67
CA LEU A 54 10.43 -6.11 2.25
C LEU A 54 11.94 -6.03 2.51
N TRP A 55 12.37 -6.33 3.73
CA TRP A 55 13.80 -6.42 4.03
C TRP A 55 14.36 -7.77 3.55
N GLN A 56 15.08 -7.74 2.42
CA GLN A 56 15.51 -8.96 1.70
C GLN A 56 16.44 -9.87 2.53
N ASP A 57 17.31 -9.28 3.35
CA ASP A 57 18.28 -10.00 4.17
C ASP A 57 17.76 -10.33 5.57
N GLY A 58 16.45 -10.13 5.82
CA GLY A 58 15.85 -10.32 7.12
C GLY A 58 15.59 -11.78 7.50
N PRO A 59 15.51 -12.11 8.80
CA PRO A 59 15.12 -13.43 9.26
C PRO A 59 13.67 -13.73 8.85
N CYS A 60 13.46 -14.84 8.13
CA CYS A 60 12.19 -15.16 7.46
C CYS A 60 11.57 -16.49 7.94
N HIS A 61 11.79 -16.88 9.19
CA HIS A 61 11.38 -18.21 9.64
C HIS A 61 9.87 -18.33 9.91
N GLU A 62 9.25 -17.30 10.49
CA GLU A 62 7.80 -17.31 10.84
C GLU A 62 7.15 -15.92 10.73
N ALA A 63 7.89 -14.93 10.24
CA ALA A 63 7.47 -13.54 10.21
C ALA A 63 7.90 -12.86 8.91
N VAL A 64 7.20 -11.79 8.57
CA VAL A 64 7.49 -10.96 7.40
C VAL A 64 8.43 -9.83 7.83
N PRO A 65 9.68 -9.79 7.34
CA PRO A 65 10.61 -8.72 7.64
C PRO A 65 10.34 -7.51 6.75
N LEU A 66 9.97 -6.38 7.36
CA LEU A 66 9.68 -5.12 6.69
C LEU A 66 10.70 -4.05 7.08
N GLU A 67 11.02 -3.17 6.14
CA GLU A 67 11.85 -1.99 6.32
C GLU A 67 11.03 -0.73 6.07
N PHE A 68 11.06 0.19 7.02
CA PHE A 68 10.36 1.47 6.97
C PHE A 68 11.39 2.59 6.88
N LEU A 69 11.24 3.46 5.88
CA LEU A 69 12.18 4.55 5.63
C LEU A 69 11.63 5.89 6.13
N PHE A 70 12.42 6.59 6.93
CA PHE A 70 12.11 7.88 7.53
C PHE A 70 13.16 8.93 7.13
N PRO A 71 12.82 9.90 6.26
CA PRO A 71 13.75 10.93 5.84
C PRO A 71 13.93 12.01 6.91
N GLY A 72 15.13 12.61 6.98
CA GLY A 72 15.37 13.84 7.75
C GLY A 72 15.37 13.65 9.27
N LEU A 73 15.60 12.44 9.75
CA LEU A 73 15.94 12.16 11.13
C LEU A 73 17.44 12.41 11.35
N SER A 74 17.79 12.98 12.50
CA SER A 74 19.17 13.21 12.92
C SER A 74 19.27 13.01 14.43
N ASP A 75 20.35 12.38 14.89
CA ASP A 75 20.70 12.22 16.31
C ASP A 75 19.57 11.54 17.12
N VAL A 76 19.04 10.46 16.57
CA VAL A 76 17.95 9.67 17.16
C VAL A 76 18.54 8.60 18.06
N ASP A 77 17.98 8.44 19.26
CA ASP A 77 18.17 7.22 20.06
C ASP A 77 17.42 6.07 19.39
N GLU A 78 18.16 5.22 18.68
CA GLU A 78 17.67 4.08 17.89
C GLU A 78 16.71 3.19 18.68
N GLN A 79 17.01 2.93 19.96
CA GLN A 79 16.20 2.02 20.78
C GLN A 79 14.86 2.68 21.16
N SER A 80 14.90 3.91 21.63
CA SER A 80 13.69 4.64 22.02
C SER A 80 12.79 4.92 20.81
N PHE A 81 13.37 5.27 19.66
CA PHE A 81 12.60 5.44 18.42
C PHE A 81 12.00 4.13 17.93
N GLY A 82 12.77 3.04 17.95
CA GLY A 82 12.26 1.71 17.60
C GLY A 82 11.08 1.29 18.46
N ASN A 83 11.15 1.53 19.78
CA ASN A 83 10.05 1.23 20.70
C ASN A 83 8.81 2.09 20.43
N ALA A 84 8.99 3.40 20.23
CA ALA A 84 7.88 4.31 19.90
C ALA A 84 7.21 3.91 18.58
N PHE A 85 8.01 3.57 17.56
CA PHE A 85 7.48 3.13 16.28
C PHE A 85 6.77 1.77 16.36
N LYS A 86 7.30 0.83 17.15
CA LYS A 86 6.63 -0.44 17.41
C LYS A 86 5.25 -0.21 18.03
N GLU A 87 5.17 0.64 19.05
CA GLU A 87 3.91 0.98 19.70
C GLU A 87 2.92 1.59 18.70
N GLU A 88 3.39 2.47 17.81
CA GLU A 88 2.56 3.07 16.77
C GLU A 88 2.01 2.02 15.78
N ILE A 89 2.83 1.07 15.32
CA ILE A 89 2.36 -0.03 14.47
C ILE A 89 1.31 -0.87 15.20
N GLU A 90 1.56 -1.24 16.45
CA GLU A 90 0.62 -2.04 17.25
C GLU A 90 -0.70 -1.31 17.48
N ASN A 91 -0.65 0.01 17.74
CA ASN A 91 -1.83 0.84 17.91
C ASN A 91 -2.61 0.95 16.58
N CYS A 92 -1.93 1.21 15.47
CA CYS A 92 -2.55 1.29 14.14
C CYS A 92 -3.27 -0.02 13.77
N LEU A 93 -2.63 -1.18 13.99
CA LEU A 93 -3.25 -2.49 13.75
C LEU A 93 -4.46 -2.73 14.66
N ARG A 94 -4.36 -2.35 15.94
CA ARG A 94 -5.45 -2.48 16.91
C ARG A 94 -6.64 -1.60 16.53
N GLU A 95 -6.40 -0.35 16.18
CA GLU A 95 -7.44 0.58 15.73
C GLU A 95 -8.14 0.05 14.47
N ARG A 96 -7.36 -0.47 13.52
CA ARG A 96 -7.94 -1.04 12.30
C ARG A 96 -8.87 -2.22 12.58
N ASN A 97 -8.46 -3.13 13.46
CA ASN A 97 -9.30 -4.24 13.88
C ASN A 97 -10.58 -3.77 14.56
N GLN A 98 -10.51 -2.72 15.38
CA GLN A 98 -11.70 -2.13 16.01
C GLN A 98 -12.62 -1.45 14.98
N GLU A 99 -12.08 -0.72 14.01
CA GLU A 99 -12.83 -0.12 12.92
C GLU A 99 -13.56 -1.18 12.09
N GLU A 100 -12.88 -2.27 11.74
CA GLU A 100 -13.47 -3.39 11.00
C GLU A 100 -14.61 -4.03 11.81
N PHE A 101 -14.36 -4.34 13.08
CA PHE A 101 -15.38 -4.89 13.97
C PHE A 101 -16.61 -4.00 14.06
N ARG A 102 -16.41 -2.69 14.26
CA ARG A 102 -17.50 -1.68 14.31
C ARG A 102 -18.26 -1.61 12.99
N SER A 103 -17.55 -1.67 11.86
CA SER A 103 -18.15 -1.68 10.52
C SER A 103 -19.04 -2.90 10.31
N GLN A 104 -18.54 -4.10 10.65
CA GLN A 104 -19.30 -5.34 10.55
C GLN A 104 -20.50 -5.36 11.50
N LEU A 105 -20.35 -4.85 12.73
CA LEU A 105 -21.44 -4.70 13.69
C LEU A 105 -22.54 -3.75 13.17
N LYS A 106 -22.14 -2.62 12.57
CA LYS A 106 -23.07 -1.65 11.97
C LYS A 106 -23.84 -2.26 10.79
N LYS A 107 -23.16 -2.99 9.91
CA LYS A 107 -23.81 -3.74 8.80
C LYS A 107 -24.86 -4.71 9.33
N ARG A 108 -24.55 -5.43 10.41
CA ARG A 108 -25.50 -6.34 11.07
C ARG A 108 -26.72 -5.60 11.64
N GLN A 109 -26.49 -4.50 12.38
CA GLN A 109 -27.59 -3.71 12.94
C GLN A 109 -28.51 -3.14 11.85
N GLN A 110 -27.93 -2.67 10.75
CA GLN A 110 -28.69 -2.19 9.59
C GLN A 110 -29.50 -3.33 8.96
N ALA A 111 -28.91 -4.51 8.76
CA ALA A 111 -29.62 -5.67 8.22
C ALA A 111 -30.78 -6.12 9.14
N ALA A 112 -30.58 -6.09 10.47
CA ALA A 112 -31.61 -6.44 11.44
C ALA A 112 -32.76 -5.42 11.47
N ASN A 113 -32.44 -4.11 11.37
CA ASN A 113 -33.45 -3.05 11.34
C ASN A 113 -34.28 -3.08 10.04
N LEU A 114 -33.68 -3.45 8.90
CA LEU A 114 -34.42 -3.65 7.65
C LEU A 114 -35.42 -4.80 7.74
N ARG A 115 -35.09 -5.88 8.46
CA ARG A 115 -36.01 -7.01 8.70
C ARG A 115 -37.15 -6.67 9.68
N ARG A 116 -36.97 -5.67 10.55
CA ARG A 116 -37.97 -5.26 11.56
C ARG A 116 -38.94 -4.18 11.10
N ARG A 117 -38.76 -3.59 9.91
CA ARG A 117 -39.78 -2.69 9.34
C ARG A 117 -40.97 -3.55 8.95
N PRO A 118 -42.15 -3.42 9.60
CA PRO A 118 -43.27 -4.29 9.30
C PRO A 118 -43.70 -4.03 7.86
N GLN A 119 -43.69 -5.07 7.03
CA GLN A 119 -44.52 -5.13 5.83
C GLN A 119 -45.97 -5.00 6.27
N ALA A 120 -46.46 -3.77 6.39
CA ALA A 120 -47.87 -3.49 6.63
C ALA A 120 -48.73 -3.66 5.35
N SER A 121 -48.18 -4.17 4.25
CA SER A 121 -48.90 -4.29 2.98
C SER A 121 -48.25 -5.25 1.99
N SER A 122 -48.40 -6.56 2.18
CA SER A 122 -48.60 -7.52 1.08
C SER A 122 -48.60 -8.94 1.65
N ALA A 123 -49.80 -9.50 1.79
CA ALA A 123 -50.00 -10.93 1.90
C ALA A 123 -49.46 -11.61 0.63
N GLY A 124 -48.69 -12.68 0.81
CA GLY A 124 -48.31 -13.60 -0.27
C GLY A 124 -46.98 -13.29 -0.94
N ARG A 125 -45.87 -13.74 -0.32
CA ARG A 125 -44.83 -14.45 -1.07
C ARG A 125 -44.03 -15.33 -0.12
N GLU A 126 -44.13 -16.62 -0.38
CA GLU A 126 -43.20 -17.68 0.02
C GLU A 126 -41.76 -17.32 -0.40
N ASP A 127 -40.79 -17.99 0.21
CA ASP A 127 -39.35 -17.97 -0.05
C ASP A 127 -38.54 -16.82 0.56
N SER A 128 -38.21 -16.97 1.85
CA SER A 128 -37.06 -16.29 2.45
C SER A 128 -36.15 -17.29 3.18
N GLU A 129 -35.71 -18.34 2.45
CA GLU A 129 -34.61 -19.22 2.85
C GLU A 129 -33.22 -18.58 2.64
N GLY A 130 -33.13 -17.29 2.27
CA GLY A 130 -31.87 -16.52 2.19
C GLY A 130 -31.36 -15.99 3.54
N GLY A 131 -31.70 -16.66 4.64
CA GLY A 131 -31.45 -16.20 6.01
C GLY A 131 -30.06 -16.51 6.55
N ASP A 132 -29.47 -17.63 6.15
CA ASP A 132 -28.35 -18.28 6.85
C ASP A 132 -26.97 -17.73 6.47
N GLU A 133 -26.70 -17.40 5.21
CA GLU A 133 -25.36 -17.00 4.76
C GLU A 133 -24.77 -15.79 5.50
N ARG A 134 -25.64 -14.85 5.92
CA ARG A 134 -25.21 -13.65 6.68
C ARG A 134 -24.98 -13.94 8.17
N GLU A 135 -25.69 -14.91 8.73
CA GLU A 135 -25.49 -15.31 10.13
C GLU A 135 -24.25 -16.19 10.25
N ASP A 136 -24.03 -17.07 9.29
CA ASP A 136 -22.86 -17.93 9.22
C ASP A 136 -21.59 -17.13 8.99
N SER A 137 -21.57 -16.18 8.04
CA SER A 137 -20.40 -15.29 7.85
C SER A 137 -20.06 -14.45 9.08
N TRP A 138 -21.05 -14.02 9.87
CA TRP A 138 -20.81 -13.32 11.13
C TRP A 138 -20.25 -14.25 12.21
N ARG A 139 -20.77 -15.48 12.31
CA ARG A 139 -20.24 -16.52 13.21
C ARG A 139 -18.81 -16.88 12.85
N ASP A 140 -18.51 -17.00 11.56
CA ASP A 140 -17.17 -17.25 11.06
C ASP A 140 -16.23 -16.09 11.39
N TYR A 141 -16.68 -14.85 11.23
CA TYR A 141 -15.91 -13.68 11.65
C TYR A 141 -15.57 -13.69 13.15
N LEU A 142 -16.54 -14.01 14.02
CA LEU A 142 -16.30 -14.11 15.47
C LEU A 142 -15.40 -15.27 15.88
N ARG A 143 -15.33 -16.32 15.06
CA ARG A 143 -14.44 -17.47 15.26
C ARG A 143 -13.02 -17.20 14.77
N ARG A 144 -12.78 -16.14 14.00
CA ARG A 144 -11.42 -15.80 13.56
C ARG A 144 -10.56 -15.51 14.79
N PRO A 145 -9.37 -16.12 14.88
CA PRO A 145 -8.44 -15.82 15.96
C PRO A 145 -8.08 -14.33 15.90
N ALA A 146 -7.85 -13.73 17.07
CA ALA A 146 -7.35 -12.37 17.13
C ALA A 146 -5.99 -12.31 16.42
N ILE A 147 -5.79 -11.31 15.56
CA ILE A 147 -4.52 -11.12 14.85
C ILE A 147 -3.44 -10.86 15.88
N GLU A 148 -2.52 -11.81 16.05
CA GLU A 148 -1.32 -11.59 16.84
C GLU A 148 -0.36 -10.74 16.01
N SER A 149 -0.18 -9.47 16.38
CA SER A 149 0.66 -8.54 15.63
C SER A 149 2.13 -8.99 15.58
N GLN A 150 2.60 -9.67 16.64
CA GLN A 150 3.95 -10.19 16.81
C GLN A 150 5.06 -9.21 16.37
N VAL A 151 4.86 -7.91 16.64
CA VAL A 151 5.77 -6.85 16.19
C VAL A 151 7.07 -6.91 16.98
N LYS A 152 8.19 -7.05 16.27
CA LYS A 152 9.54 -6.95 16.86
C LYS A 152 10.39 -6.01 16.04
N VAL A 153 10.99 -5.03 16.69
CA VAL A 153 12.01 -4.18 16.07
C VAL A 153 13.32 -4.96 16.07
N LEU A 154 13.94 -5.05 14.91
CA LEU A 154 15.19 -5.76 14.71
C LEU A 154 16.36 -4.80 14.85
N VAL A 155 16.30 -3.71 14.10
CA VAL A 155 17.35 -2.70 14.10
C VAL A 155 16.79 -1.38 13.54
N VAL A 156 17.32 -0.28 14.05
CA VAL A 156 17.12 1.06 13.49
C VAL A 156 18.49 1.51 13.00
N THR A 157 18.64 1.81 11.72
CA THR A 157 19.94 2.18 11.12
C THR A 157 19.82 3.43 10.25
N ASP A 158 20.84 4.27 10.21
CA ASP A 158 20.94 5.32 9.19
C ASP A 158 21.38 4.68 7.85
N SER A 159 20.44 4.57 6.92
CA SER A 159 20.66 4.10 5.54
C SER A 159 20.91 5.26 4.57
N GLY A 160 20.98 6.50 5.07
CA GLY A 160 21.19 7.69 4.29
C GLY A 160 22.62 7.86 3.78
N ASN A 161 22.78 8.75 2.81
CA ASN A 161 24.10 9.23 2.40
C ASN A 161 24.43 10.54 3.14
N ARG A 162 25.68 11.02 3.01
CA ARG A 162 26.12 12.26 3.70
C ARG A 162 25.26 13.50 3.37
N ALA A 163 24.56 13.51 2.24
CA ALA A 163 23.71 14.63 1.81
C ALA A 163 22.22 14.48 2.21
N ARG A 164 21.75 13.25 2.43
CA ARG A 164 20.36 12.94 2.82
C ARG A 164 20.37 11.78 3.82
N LYS A 165 20.13 12.13 5.09
CA LYS A 165 19.92 11.16 6.16
C LYS A 165 18.55 10.50 6.01
N VAL A 166 18.53 9.17 5.99
CA VAL A 166 17.31 8.36 5.87
C VAL A 166 17.46 7.22 6.86
N PHE A 167 16.61 7.21 7.87
CA PHE A 167 16.62 6.16 8.87
C PHE A 167 15.74 5.01 8.40
N ALA A 168 16.29 3.80 8.43
CA ALA A 168 15.57 2.57 8.21
C ALA A 168 15.22 1.95 9.56
N CYS A 169 13.92 1.72 9.81
CA CYS A 169 13.46 0.91 10.92
C CYS A 169 13.04 -0.46 10.39
N ARG A 170 13.78 -1.50 10.77
CA ARG A 170 13.52 -2.87 10.34
C ARG A 170 12.75 -3.59 11.41
N VAL A 171 11.62 -4.15 11.05
CA VAL A 171 10.71 -4.84 11.96
C VAL A 171 10.30 -6.18 11.36
N THR A 172 10.01 -7.17 12.20
CA THR A 172 9.28 -8.37 11.79
C THR A 172 7.84 -8.29 12.29
N LEU A 173 6.91 -8.72 11.44
CA LEU A 173 5.47 -8.79 11.72
C LEU A 173 4.95 -10.20 11.45
N GLY A 174 3.92 -10.62 12.19
CA GLY A 174 3.16 -11.82 11.81
C GLY A 174 2.55 -11.66 10.41
N PRO A 175 2.35 -12.75 9.64
CA PRO A 175 1.89 -12.67 8.25
C PRO A 175 0.54 -11.95 8.10
N ASP A 176 -0.40 -12.21 9.02
CA ASP A 176 -1.71 -11.54 9.02
C ASP A 176 -1.59 -10.04 9.31
N ALA A 177 -0.72 -9.65 10.24
CA ALA A 177 -0.47 -8.25 10.58
C ALA A 177 0.24 -7.50 9.44
N ALA A 178 1.18 -8.17 8.77
CA ALA A 178 1.85 -7.65 7.59
C ALA A 178 0.87 -7.49 6.41
N ASP A 179 -0.09 -8.39 6.25
CA ASP A 179 -1.14 -8.28 5.25
C ASP A 179 -2.08 -7.11 5.53
N GLU A 180 -2.51 -6.91 6.77
CA GLU A 180 -3.36 -5.76 7.14
C GLU A 180 -2.62 -4.44 6.92
N LEU A 181 -1.35 -4.39 7.28
CA LEU A 181 -0.50 -3.24 6.98
C LEU A 181 -0.38 -3.02 5.46
N GLY A 182 -0.23 -4.10 4.70
CA GLY A 182 -0.19 -4.09 3.24
C GLY A 182 -1.51 -3.60 2.62
N ARG A 183 -2.67 -3.93 3.18
CA ARG A 183 -3.97 -3.39 2.75
C ARG A 183 -4.09 -1.90 2.98
N MET A 184 -3.46 -1.38 4.05
CA MET A 184 -3.43 0.05 4.31
C MET A 184 -2.46 0.76 3.36
N ALA A 185 -1.23 0.26 3.23
CA ALA A 185 -0.17 0.86 2.43
C ALA A 185 -0.40 0.73 0.92
N PHE A 186 -0.86 -0.43 0.46
CA PHE A 186 -0.96 -0.84 -0.94
C PHE A 186 -2.31 -1.51 -1.24
N ARG A 187 -3.40 -0.74 -1.08
CA ARG A 187 -4.79 -1.22 -1.25
C ARG A 187 -5.00 -2.11 -2.47
N ASN A 188 -4.54 -1.66 -3.63
CA ASN A 188 -4.76 -2.35 -4.92
C ASN A 188 -4.03 -3.71 -5.02
N LEU A 189 -3.00 -3.96 -4.21
CA LEU A 189 -2.27 -5.23 -4.21
C LEU A 189 -2.82 -6.22 -3.19
N PHE A 190 -3.26 -5.72 -2.04
CA PHE A 190 -3.66 -6.56 -0.91
C PHE A 190 -5.19 -6.71 -0.77
N ASP A 191 -5.97 -5.91 -1.49
CA ASP A 191 -7.43 -5.96 -1.56
C ASP A 191 -7.90 -5.81 -3.03
N PRO A 192 -7.77 -6.88 -3.85
CA PRO A 192 -8.08 -6.82 -5.28
C PRO A 192 -9.59 -6.65 -5.56
N ASP A 193 -10.45 -6.95 -4.58
CA ASP A 193 -11.91 -6.85 -4.72
C ASP A 193 -12.40 -5.40 -4.63
N ARG A 194 -11.58 -4.49 -4.09
CA ARG A 194 -11.79 -3.05 -4.20
C ARG A 194 -11.24 -2.56 -5.53
N GLU A 195 -12.08 -2.62 -6.57
CA GLU A 195 -11.87 -1.90 -7.83
C GLU A 195 -11.96 -0.38 -7.61
N GLU A 196 -11.01 0.20 -6.87
CA GLU A 196 -10.78 1.63 -6.99
C GLU A 196 -10.04 1.87 -8.32
N PRO A 197 -10.53 2.77 -9.19
CA PRO A 197 -9.82 3.08 -10.41
C PRO A 197 -8.42 3.55 -10.00
N VAL A 198 -7.40 2.88 -10.52
CA VAL A 198 -6.01 3.30 -10.36
C VAL A 198 -5.95 4.75 -10.83
N LYS A 199 -5.97 5.69 -9.88
CA LYS A 199 -5.48 7.02 -10.16
C LYS A 199 -4.04 6.77 -10.50
N TRP A 200 -3.74 6.71 -11.80
CA TRP A 200 -2.40 6.91 -12.30
C TRP A 200 -1.95 8.17 -11.61
N GLN A 201 -1.16 8.00 -10.56
CA GLN A 201 -0.58 9.09 -9.81
C GLN A 201 0.14 9.86 -10.90
N GLU A 202 -0.34 11.07 -11.19
CA GLU A 202 0.25 11.93 -12.21
C GLU A 202 1.65 12.24 -11.69
N ASP A 203 2.59 11.34 -12.00
CA ASP A 203 3.95 11.47 -11.51
C ASP A 203 4.42 12.80 -12.07
N PRO A 204 4.67 13.81 -11.22
CA PRO A 204 5.04 15.13 -11.71
C PRO A 204 6.33 15.05 -12.53
N PHE A 205 7.16 14.05 -12.25
CA PHE A 205 8.31 13.69 -13.06
C PHE A 205 7.92 13.20 -14.46
N LEU A 206 6.92 12.33 -14.57
CA LEU A 206 6.45 11.80 -15.85
C LEU A 206 5.82 12.92 -16.70
N PHE A 207 5.02 13.78 -16.08
CA PHE A 207 4.48 14.98 -16.72
C PHE A 207 5.60 15.92 -17.20
N CYS A 208 6.60 16.17 -16.35
CA CYS A 208 7.77 16.98 -16.71
C CYS A 208 8.58 16.34 -17.85
N PHE A 209 8.81 15.02 -17.80
CA PHE A 209 9.53 14.27 -18.82
C PHE A 209 8.84 14.35 -20.18
N TYR A 210 7.53 14.05 -20.22
CA TYR A 210 6.76 14.18 -21.47
C TYR A 210 6.67 15.63 -21.94
N GLY A 211 6.56 16.60 -21.02
CA GLY A 211 6.61 18.02 -21.34
C GLY A 211 7.93 18.42 -22.01
N CYS A 212 9.07 18.03 -21.45
CA CYS A 212 10.39 18.25 -22.04
C CYS A 212 10.54 17.55 -23.39
N PHE A 213 10.07 16.31 -23.52
CA PHE A 213 10.10 15.57 -24.77
C PHE A 213 9.29 16.26 -25.89
N CYS A 214 8.09 16.75 -25.58
CA CYS A 214 7.27 17.52 -26.52
C CYS A 214 7.98 18.80 -26.98
N ILE A 215 8.63 19.53 -26.08
CA ILE A 215 9.39 20.75 -26.43
C ILE A 215 10.55 20.41 -27.37
N ILE A 216 11.33 19.36 -27.05
CA ILE A 216 12.44 18.91 -27.88
C ILE A 216 11.96 18.49 -29.28
N ALA A 217 10.84 17.76 -29.35
CA ALA A 217 10.25 17.34 -30.62
C ALA A 217 9.82 18.54 -31.49
N VAL A 218 9.19 19.56 -30.90
CA VAL A 218 8.80 20.79 -31.61
C VAL A 218 10.02 21.53 -32.14
N VAL A 219 11.06 21.70 -31.31
CA VAL A 219 12.32 22.33 -31.73
C VAL A 219 12.96 21.55 -32.89
N PHE A 220 12.97 20.22 -32.81
CA PHE A 220 13.51 19.37 -33.87
C PHE A 220 12.72 19.50 -35.19
N ILE A 221 11.37 19.51 -35.12
CA ILE A 221 10.52 19.71 -36.29
C ILE A 221 10.77 21.09 -36.92
N LEU A 222 10.83 22.15 -36.11
CA LEU A 222 11.16 23.49 -36.60
C LEU A 222 12.52 23.51 -37.31
N TRP A 223 13.52 22.87 -36.71
CA TRP A 223 14.86 22.78 -37.29
C TRP A 223 14.85 22.03 -38.63
N ALA A 224 14.13 20.90 -38.70
CA ALA A 224 13.96 20.14 -39.93
C ALA A 224 13.26 20.99 -41.02
N VAL A 225 12.18 21.69 -40.69
CA VAL A 225 11.46 22.57 -41.64
C VAL A 225 12.38 23.67 -42.17
N LEU A 226 13.16 24.32 -41.31
CA LEU A 226 14.12 25.33 -41.72
C LEU A 226 15.23 24.74 -42.62
N PHE A 227 15.74 23.56 -42.26
CA PHE A 227 16.78 22.87 -43.02
C PHE A 227 16.31 22.46 -44.42
N PHE A 228 15.15 21.79 -44.52
CA PHE A 228 14.53 21.44 -45.81
C PHE A 228 14.16 22.68 -46.63
N GLY A 229 13.70 23.74 -45.98
CA GLY A 229 13.45 25.04 -46.61
C GLY A 229 14.71 25.65 -47.22
N ALA A 230 15.84 25.62 -46.50
CA ALA A 230 17.12 26.11 -46.99
C ALA A 230 17.66 25.27 -48.16
N LEU A 231 17.58 23.94 -48.07
CA LEU A 231 17.96 23.04 -49.17
C LEU A 231 17.14 23.31 -50.44
N SER A 232 15.83 23.49 -50.28
CA SER A 232 14.93 23.78 -51.42
C SER A 232 15.24 25.11 -52.09
N ARG A 233 15.68 26.13 -51.32
CA ARG A 233 16.10 27.43 -51.87
C ARG A 233 17.41 27.30 -52.65
N HIS A 234 18.41 26.62 -52.11
CA HIS A 234 19.68 26.39 -52.82
C HIS A 234 19.51 25.55 -54.09
N ALA A 235 18.59 24.59 -54.11
CA ALA A 235 18.29 23.83 -55.31
C ALA A 235 17.72 24.72 -56.42
N LYS A 236 16.83 25.67 -56.09
CA LYS A 236 16.24 26.60 -57.06
C LYS A 236 17.28 27.57 -57.66
N GLU A 237 18.21 28.07 -56.86
CA GLU A 237 19.29 28.95 -57.34
C GLU A 237 20.20 28.24 -58.36
N LYS A 238 20.55 26.97 -58.12
CA LYS A 238 21.39 26.21 -59.04
C LYS A 238 20.73 26.01 -60.40
N THR A 239 19.42 25.75 -60.44
CA THR A 239 18.69 25.56 -61.71
C THR A 239 18.60 26.84 -62.54
N HIS A 240 18.61 28.02 -61.90
CA HIS A 240 18.51 29.31 -62.61
C HIS A 240 19.86 29.78 -63.18
N MET A 241 21.01 29.26 -62.71
CA MET A 241 22.32 29.57 -63.29
C MET A 241 22.72 28.65 -64.45
N SER A 242 22.02 27.54 -64.66
CA SER A 242 22.30 26.56 -65.72
C SER A 242 21.48 26.78 -67.01
N LEU A 243 20.72 27.87 -67.09
CA LEU A 243 19.94 28.31 -68.25
C LEU A 243 20.59 29.57 -68.84
#